data_AF-A0A1F2TQ94-F1
#
_entry.id   AF-A0A1F2TQ94-F1
#
_cell.length_a   1.000
_cell.length_b   1.000
_cell.length_c   1.000
_cell.angle_alpha   90.00
_cell.angle_beta   90.00
_cell.angle_gamma   90.00
#
_symmetry.space_group_name_H-M   'P 1'
#
loop_
_entity.id
_entity.type
_entity.pdbx_description
1 polymer ?
#
loop_
_entity_poly.entity_id
_entity_poly.type
_entity_poly.pdbx_seq_one_letter_code
_entity_poly.pdbx_strand_id
1 'polypeptide(L)'
;MLITFDGAGRRLGTFVNSGWIAVSAGTPDGRHLVLAGMSNAHRSYFLAVLDAERPTGTSPEAAGSSTECVGCPPGGPLHYYVFPRADISAQFAYPLDPPSLVLFGDGRIQVQVLETSGPAVGATIYDFGSDFDVGRVRVSDSFDEWHRRLESAGTLRHPVRECPDRQHREIRHWTPDAGWRMVRTDVR
;
A
#
# COMPACT_ATOMS: atom_id res chain seq x y z
N MET A 1 -7.32 -2.41 12.82
CA MET A 1 -7.90 -1.15 13.35
C MET A 1 -6.78 -0.35 14.00
N LEU A 2 -6.83 0.98 13.88
CA LEU A 2 -5.98 1.93 14.59
C LEU A 2 -6.85 2.73 15.56
N ILE A 3 -6.38 2.94 16.79
CA ILE A 3 -6.98 3.87 17.75
C ILE A 3 -5.90 4.88 18.12
N THR A 4 -6.23 6.16 18.06
CA THR A 4 -5.30 7.24 18.36
C THR A 4 -5.73 8.00 19.60
N PHE A 5 -4.76 8.56 20.31
CA PHE A 5 -4.95 9.30 21.54
C PHE A 5 -4.17 10.61 21.49
N ASP A 6 -4.65 11.64 22.18
CA ASP A 6 -3.91 12.87 22.39
C ASP A 6 -2.82 12.68 23.46
N GLY A 7 -2.02 13.73 23.70
CA GLY A 7 -0.97 13.70 24.73
C GLY A 7 -1.51 13.56 26.16
N ALA A 8 -2.81 13.76 26.39
CA ALA A 8 -3.49 13.55 27.67
C ALA A 8 -4.14 12.16 27.77
N GLY A 9 -3.99 11.30 26.76
CA GLY A 9 -4.58 9.96 26.72
C GLY A 9 -6.07 9.94 26.36
N ARG A 10 -6.65 11.04 25.88
CA ARG A 10 -8.03 11.07 25.37
C ARG A 10 -8.07 10.54 23.95
N ARG A 11 -9.07 9.70 23.63
CA ARG A 11 -9.22 9.14 22.29
C ARG A 11 -9.50 10.25 21.27
N LEU A 12 -8.67 10.34 20.24
CA LEU A 12 -8.85 11.25 19.10
C LEU A 12 -9.70 10.60 18.01
N GLY A 13 -9.47 9.34 17.70
CA GLY A 13 -10.19 8.67 16.62
C GLY A 13 -9.97 7.17 16.53
N THR A 14 -10.76 6.56 15.65
CA THR A 14 -10.66 5.14 15.29
C THR A 14 -10.74 4.99 13.78
N PHE A 15 -9.72 4.36 13.19
CA PHE A 15 -9.70 4.00 11.78
C PHE A 15 -9.75 2.48 11.59
N VAL A 16 -10.64 2.01 10.71
CA VAL A 16 -10.81 0.59 10.40
C VAL A 16 -10.47 0.31 8.94
N ASN A 17 -9.41 -0.46 8.72
CA ASN A 17 -9.07 -0.97 7.39
C ASN A 17 -9.71 -2.35 7.19
N SER A 18 -10.25 -2.61 5.99
CA SER A 18 -10.71 -3.95 5.61
C SER A 18 -9.53 -4.88 5.32
N GLY A 19 -8.99 -5.45 6.39
CA GLY A 19 -7.72 -6.18 6.41
C GLY A 19 -6.95 -5.84 7.68
N TRP A 20 -5.63 -5.79 7.60
CA TRP A 20 -4.78 -5.51 8.76
C TRP A 20 -3.76 -4.41 8.48
N ILE A 21 -3.51 -3.61 9.51
CA ILE A 21 -2.55 -2.50 9.51
C ILE A 21 -1.25 -3.07 10.09
N ALA A 22 -0.17 -3.00 9.33
CA ALA A 22 1.13 -3.54 9.74
C ALA A 22 2.04 -2.46 10.34
N VAL A 23 1.95 -1.24 9.82
CA VAL A 23 2.79 -0.11 10.21
C VAL A 23 1.98 1.18 10.21
N SER A 24 2.32 2.07 11.15
CA SER A 24 1.77 3.42 11.26
C SER A 24 2.87 4.40 11.65
N ALA A 25 2.89 5.59 11.04
CA ALA A 25 3.80 6.67 11.37
C ALA A 25 3.11 8.03 11.23
N GLY A 26 3.51 9.03 12.04
CA GLY A 26 3.08 10.41 11.85
C GLY A 26 4.07 11.17 10.96
N THR A 27 3.58 12.01 10.06
CA THR A 27 4.43 12.86 9.21
C THR A 27 5.26 13.84 10.06
N PRO A 28 6.44 14.31 9.58
CA PRO A 28 7.31 15.17 10.40
C PRO A 28 6.67 16.52 10.74
N ASP A 29 5.73 16.99 9.91
CA ASP A 29 4.93 18.20 10.16
C ASP A 29 3.77 17.99 11.15
N GLY A 30 3.56 16.75 11.61
CA GLY A 30 2.52 16.37 12.56
C GLY A 30 1.09 16.41 12.02
N ARG A 31 0.88 16.74 10.74
CA ARG A 31 -0.47 16.94 10.19
C ARG A 31 -1.15 15.66 9.74
N HIS A 32 -0.38 14.60 9.46
CA HIS A 32 -0.92 13.39 8.88
C HIS A 32 -0.42 12.13 9.59
N LEU A 33 -1.24 11.08 9.57
CA LEU A 33 -0.84 9.72 9.91
C LEU A 33 -0.82 8.88 8.64
N VAL A 34 0.27 8.17 8.43
CA VAL A 34 0.46 7.26 7.30
C VAL A 34 0.42 5.83 7.80
N LEU A 35 -0.41 5.01 7.16
CA LEU A 35 -0.63 3.61 7.51
C LEU A 35 -0.31 2.73 6.31
N ALA A 36 0.35 1.59 6.53
CA ALA A 36 0.47 0.57 5.49
C ALA A 36 0.18 -0.82 6.04
N GLY A 37 -0.25 -1.71 5.17
CA GLY A 37 -0.63 -3.07 5.52
C GLY A 37 -1.24 -3.80 4.35
N MET A 38 -2.18 -4.71 4.63
CA MET A 38 -2.89 -5.48 3.60
C MET A 38 -4.38 -5.18 3.62
N SER A 39 -4.97 -5.08 2.43
CA SER A 39 -6.41 -5.00 2.20
C SER A 39 -6.93 -6.36 1.76
N ASN A 40 -7.87 -6.91 2.50
CA ASN A 40 -8.57 -8.15 2.17
C ASN A 40 -9.51 -7.95 0.98
N ALA A 41 -10.13 -6.77 0.86
CA ALA A 41 -11.00 -6.41 -0.24
C ALA A 41 -10.27 -6.41 -1.59
N HIS A 42 -8.98 -6.06 -1.56
CA HIS A 42 -8.14 -6.02 -2.77
C HIS A 42 -7.15 -7.18 -2.88
N ARG A 43 -7.03 -8.02 -1.85
CA ARG A 43 -6.02 -9.08 -1.72
C ARG A 43 -4.61 -8.57 -2.03
N SER A 44 -4.30 -7.37 -1.57
CA SER A 44 -3.05 -6.68 -1.88
C SER A 44 -2.63 -5.74 -0.75
N TYR A 45 -1.49 -5.08 -0.93
CA TYR A 45 -0.99 -4.06 -0.03
C TYR A 45 -1.72 -2.74 -0.20
N PHE A 46 -1.81 -1.97 0.89
CA PHE A 46 -2.34 -0.61 0.86
C PHE A 46 -1.41 0.40 1.56
N LEU A 47 -1.58 1.67 1.18
CA LEU A 47 -1.11 2.84 1.93
C LEU A 47 -2.32 3.74 2.18
N ALA A 48 -2.53 4.20 3.41
CA ALA A 48 -3.56 5.18 3.74
C ALA A 48 -2.91 6.41 4.40
N VAL A 49 -3.40 7.59 4.05
CA VAL A 49 -3.03 8.85 4.70
C VAL A 49 -4.27 9.38 5.41
N LEU A 50 -4.16 9.68 6.71
CA LEU A 50 -5.23 10.21 7.54
C LEU A 50 -4.87 11.63 8.02
N ASP A 51 -5.89 12.45 8.28
CA ASP A 51 -5.77 13.66 9.10
C ASP A 51 -5.38 13.26 10.54
N ALA A 52 -4.26 13.77 11.06
CA ALA A 52 -3.76 13.39 12.38
C ALA A 52 -4.62 13.92 13.53
N GLU A 53 -5.33 15.03 13.33
CA GLU A 53 -6.23 15.60 14.35
C GLU A 53 -7.56 14.85 14.38
N ARG A 54 -7.98 14.26 13.25
CA ARG A 54 -9.25 13.54 13.10
C ARG A 54 -9.08 12.20 12.35
N PRO A 55 -8.34 11.23 12.88
CA PRO A 55 -8.04 9.97 12.19
C PRO A 55 -9.17 8.94 12.35
N THR A 56 -10.40 9.36 12.08
CA THR A 56 -11.61 8.55 12.22
C THR A 56 -12.16 8.18 10.85
N GLY A 57 -12.53 6.92 10.65
CA GLY A 57 -13.19 6.47 9.43
C GLY A 57 -12.88 5.03 9.05
N THR A 58 -13.08 4.69 7.78
CA THR A 58 -12.81 3.34 7.25
C THR A 58 -12.07 3.37 5.92
N SER A 59 -11.49 2.23 5.52
CA SER A 59 -11.06 2.05 4.13
C SER A 59 -12.26 2.17 3.18
N PRO A 60 -12.04 2.66 1.94
CA PRO A 60 -13.12 3.02 1.01
C PRO A 60 -13.66 1.80 0.24
N GLU A 61 -14.24 0.87 0.97
CA GLU A 61 -14.87 -0.33 0.41
C GLU A 61 -16.20 0.00 -0.27
N ALA A 62 -16.56 -0.80 -1.27
CA ALA A 62 -17.86 -0.67 -1.93
C ALA A 62 -19.00 -1.06 -0.95
N ALA A 63 -20.06 -0.27 -0.93
CA ALA A 63 -21.26 -0.57 -0.15
C ALA A 63 -21.87 -1.92 -0.59
N GLY A 64 -22.31 -2.73 0.37
CA GLY A 64 -22.82 -4.07 0.18
C GLY A 64 -21.76 -5.14 -0.08
N SER A 65 -20.47 -4.79 -0.13
CA SER A 65 -19.41 -5.79 -0.28
C SER A 65 -19.22 -6.61 1.00
N SER A 66 -18.74 -7.84 0.88
CA SER A 66 -18.41 -8.69 2.05
C SER A 66 -17.32 -8.12 2.94
N THR A 67 -16.64 -7.07 2.48
CA THR A 67 -15.53 -6.38 3.13
C THR A 67 -15.91 -4.99 3.63
N GLU A 68 -17.16 -4.55 3.38
CA GLU A 68 -17.71 -3.32 3.94
C GLU A 68 -17.69 -3.37 5.46
N CYS A 69 -17.30 -2.27 6.11
CA CYS A 69 -17.46 -2.17 7.54
C CYS A 69 -18.88 -1.70 7.89
N VAL A 70 -19.67 -2.59 8.47
CA VAL A 70 -20.99 -2.28 9.01
C VAL A 70 -20.87 -1.68 10.41
N GLY A 71 -21.39 -0.46 10.61
CA GLY A 71 -21.41 0.21 11.92
C GLY A 71 -20.09 0.87 12.32
N CYS A 72 -19.16 1.05 11.39
CA CYS A 72 -17.93 1.79 11.64
C CYS A 72 -18.16 3.31 11.76
N PRO A 73 -17.22 4.04 12.39
CA PRO A 73 -17.26 5.49 12.41
C PRO A 73 -17.29 6.09 10.99
N PRO A 74 -18.05 7.17 10.77
CA PRO A 74 -18.04 7.87 9.49
C PRO A 74 -16.69 8.54 9.23
N GLY A 75 -16.43 8.84 7.97
CA GLY A 75 -15.17 9.43 7.52
C GLY A 75 -14.32 8.43 6.75
N GLY A 76 -13.11 8.83 6.42
CA GLY A 76 -12.21 8.04 5.60
C GLY A 76 -10.84 8.68 5.50
N PRO A 77 -9.92 8.02 4.79
CA PRO A 77 -8.59 8.57 4.57
C PRO A 77 -8.63 9.82 3.67
N LEU A 78 -7.58 10.63 3.72
CA LEU A 78 -7.33 11.68 2.72
C LEU A 78 -6.88 11.04 1.39
N HIS A 79 -6.04 10.00 1.49
CA HIS A 79 -5.57 9.20 0.36
C HIS A 79 -5.59 7.73 0.73
N TYR A 80 -6.02 6.87 -0.19
CA TYR A 80 -5.90 5.42 -0.04
C TYR A 80 -5.38 4.81 -1.34
N TYR A 81 -4.21 4.20 -1.26
CA TYR A 81 -3.55 3.53 -2.37
C TYR A 81 -3.64 2.03 -2.21
N VAL A 82 -3.88 1.33 -3.31
CA VAL A 82 -3.74 -0.13 -3.41
C VAL A 82 -2.69 -0.41 -4.46
N PHE A 83 -1.63 -1.09 -4.04
CA PHE A 83 -0.54 -1.46 -4.91
C PHE A 83 -0.93 -2.72 -5.71
N PRO A 84 -0.72 -2.76 -7.03
CA PRO A 84 -0.93 -3.98 -7.80
C PRO A 84 0.09 -5.04 -7.35
N ARG A 85 -0.30 -6.31 -7.36
CA ARG A 85 0.66 -7.41 -7.16
C ARG A 85 1.43 -7.67 -8.44
N ALA A 86 2.75 -7.83 -8.36
CA ALA A 86 3.54 -8.21 -9.51
C ALA A 86 3.28 -9.67 -9.90
N ASP A 87 3.62 -10.07 -11.12
CA ASP A 87 3.53 -11.45 -11.61
C ASP A 87 4.19 -12.47 -10.66
N ILE A 88 5.28 -12.09 -9.98
CA ILE A 88 5.95 -12.88 -8.94
C ILE A 88 5.01 -13.15 -7.74
N SER A 89 4.46 -12.11 -7.10
CA SER A 89 3.58 -12.31 -5.93
C SER A 89 2.18 -12.76 -6.32
N ALA A 90 1.78 -12.54 -7.57
CA ALA A 90 0.52 -12.99 -8.14
C ALA A 90 0.34 -14.51 -8.05
N GLN A 91 1.44 -15.27 -7.91
CA GLN A 91 1.45 -16.72 -7.78
C GLN A 91 0.92 -17.23 -6.42
N PHE A 92 0.82 -16.37 -5.41
CA PHE A 92 0.31 -16.73 -4.08
C PHE A 92 -1.13 -16.23 -3.91
N ALA A 93 -1.93 -16.83 -3.03
CA ALA A 93 -3.32 -16.38 -2.84
C ALA A 93 -3.42 -14.96 -2.21
N TYR A 94 -2.45 -14.61 -1.36
CA TYR A 94 -2.37 -13.35 -0.62
C TYR A 94 -0.92 -12.88 -0.52
N PRO A 95 -0.67 -11.59 -0.21
CA PRO A 95 0.68 -11.14 0.08
C PRO A 95 1.27 -11.87 1.30
N LEU A 96 2.54 -12.24 1.21
CA LEU A 96 3.17 -13.17 2.16
C LEU A 96 3.62 -12.48 3.45
N ASP A 97 4.19 -11.29 3.32
CA ASP A 97 4.84 -10.56 4.42
C ASP A 97 4.33 -9.11 4.49
N PRO A 98 4.35 -8.46 5.66
CA PRO A 98 3.94 -7.06 5.78
C PRO A 98 4.79 -6.12 4.89
N PRO A 99 4.21 -5.00 4.42
CA PRO A 99 5.01 -3.98 3.76
C PRO A 99 5.90 -3.25 4.78
N SER A 100 7.00 -2.66 4.31
CA SER A 100 7.78 -1.70 5.09
C SER A 100 7.43 -0.27 4.69
N LEU A 101 7.58 0.66 5.63
CA LEU A 101 7.32 2.08 5.44
C LEU A 101 8.46 2.89 6.03
N VAL A 102 9.01 3.80 5.23
CA VAL A 102 10.02 4.77 5.64
C VAL A 102 9.46 6.18 5.40
N LEU A 103 9.56 7.01 6.43
CA LEU A 103 9.20 8.42 6.37
C LEU A 103 10.48 9.24 6.47
N PHE A 104 10.70 10.12 5.49
CA PHE A 104 11.86 11.01 5.46
C PHE A 104 11.54 12.32 6.17
N GLY A 105 12.57 13.01 6.67
CA GLY A 105 12.41 14.29 7.39
C GLY A 105 11.82 15.43 6.55
N ASP A 106 11.87 15.31 5.21
CA ASP A 106 11.26 16.25 4.27
C ASP A 106 9.79 15.91 3.93
N GLY A 107 9.21 14.91 4.61
CA GLY A 107 7.83 14.47 4.42
C GLY A 107 7.63 13.46 3.29
N ARG A 108 8.66 13.11 2.51
CA ARG A 108 8.55 12.02 1.54
C ARG A 108 8.32 10.68 2.22
N ILE A 109 7.69 9.76 1.52
CA ILE A 109 7.40 8.41 2.00
C ILE A 109 7.94 7.40 1.01
N GLN A 110 8.52 6.31 1.52
CA GLN A 110 8.81 5.13 0.73
C GLN A 110 8.05 3.93 1.31
N VAL A 111 7.34 3.22 0.45
CA VAL A 111 6.65 1.97 0.80
C VAL A 111 7.29 0.84 0.00
N GLN A 112 7.75 -0.18 0.70
CA GLN A 112 8.24 -1.40 0.07
C GLN A 112 7.20 -2.50 0.25
N VAL A 113 6.70 -3.02 -0.85
CA VAL A 113 5.83 -4.21 -0.85
C VAL A 113 6.64 -5.42 -1.25
N LEU A 114 6.47 -6.52 -0.51
CA LEU A 114 7.26 -7.72 -0.72
C LEU A 114 6.59 -8.59 -1.78
N GLU A 115 7.38 -8.96 -2.79
CA GLU A 115 6.92 -9.82 -3.87
C GLU A 115 7.24 -11.30 -3.59
N THR A 116 8.25 -11.56 -2.75
CA THR A 116 8.63 -12.88 -2.26
C THR A 116 8.98 -12.85 -0.78
N SER A 117 9.06 -14.02 -0.15
CA SER A 117 9.57 -14.20 1.21
C SER A 117 10.94 -14.90 1.18
N GLY A 118 11.73 -14.75 2.26
CA GLY A 118 13.02 -15.41 2.42
C GLY A 118 14.23 -14.48 2.37
N PRO A 119 15.46 -15.01 2.25
CA PRO A 119 16.69 -14.24 2.48
C PRO A 119 17.03 -13.22 1.38
N ALA A 120 16.57 -13.44 0.15
CA ALA A 120 16.71 -12.50 -0.97
C ALA A 120 15.33 -11.98 -1.36
N VAL A 121 14.87 -10.92 -0.71
CA VAL A 121 13.49 -10.44 -0.87
C VAL A 121 13.33 -9.67 -2.19
N GLY A 122 12.52 -10.22 -3.09
CA GLY A 122 11.98 -9.49 -4.23
C GLY A 122 10.98 -8.44 -3.71
N ALA A 123 11.08 -7.20 -4.17
CA ALA A 123 10.19 -6.14 -3.71
C ALA A 123 9.89 -5.12 -4.80
N THR A 124 8.71 -4.51 -4.73
CA THR A 124 8.40 -3.27 -5.46
C THR A 124 8.43 -2.11 -4.45
N ILE A 125 9.09 -1.02 -4.80
CA ILE A 125 9.32 0.14 -3.96
C ILE A 125 8.59 1.34 -4.58
N TYR A 126 7.69 1.95 -3.82
CA TYR A 126 6.91 3.11 -4.20
C TYR A 126 7.41 4.32 -3.42
N ASP A 127 7.94 5.31 -4.12
CA ASP A 127 8.38 6.58 -3.55
C ASP A 127 7.29 7.65 -3.79
N PHE A 128 6.87 8.29 -2.71
CA PHE A 128 5.84 9.34 -2.69
C PHE A 128 6.47 10.69 -2.36
N GLY A 129 5.91 11.75 -2.96
CA GLY A 129 6.16 13.14 -2.57
C GLY A 129 5.60 13.46 -1.18
N SER A 130 5.94 14.65 -0.68
CA SER A 130 5.37 15.18 0.57
C SER A 130 3.91 15.61 0.45
N ASP A 131 3.39 15.69 -0.78
CA ASP A 131 1.99 15.86 -1.15
C ASP A 131 1.25 14.52 -1.31
N PHE A 132 1.91 13.41 -0.99
CA PHE A 132 1.39 12.06 -1.11
C PHE A 132 1.14 11.58 -2.54
N ASP A 133 1.60 12.28 -3.57
CA ASP A 133 1.54 11.77 -4.94
C ASP A 133 2.64 10.74 -5.17
N VAL A 134 2.30 9.66 -5.88
CA VAL A 134 3.28 8.63 -6.25
C VAL A 134 4.20 9.15 -7.36
N GLY A 135 5.47 9.33 -7.04
CA GLY A 135 6.45 9.92 -7.95
C GLY A 135 7.26 8.89 -8.72
N ARG A 136 7.79 7.86 -8.02
CA ARG A 136 8.68 6.86 -8.61
C ARG A 136 8.33 5.47 -8.13
N VAL A 137 8.37 4.50 -9.04
CA VAL A 137 8.29 3.09 -8.72
C VAL A 137 9.57 2.41 -9.15
N ARG A 138 10.09 1.53 -8.29
CA ARG A 138 11.31 0.75 -8.53
C ARG A 138 11.07 -0.69 -8.12
N VAL A 139 11.90 -1.61 -8.58
CA VAL A 139 11.94 -2.98 -8.08
C VAL A 139 13.30 -3.25 -7.46
N SER A 140 13.39 -4.19 -6.52
CA SER A 140 14.67 -4.63 -5.97
C SER A 140 15.47 -5.43 -7.00
N ASP A 141 16.79 -5.50 -6.83
CA ASP A 141 17.66 -6.28 -7.71
C ASP A 141 17.27 -7.77 -7.73
N SER A 142 16.80 -8.30 -6.59
CA SER A 142 16.30 -9.68 -6.46
C SER A 142 14.99 -9.93 -7.21
N PHE A 143 14.28 -8.90 -7.69
CA PHE A 143 13.08 -9.07 -8.50
C PHE A 143 13.37 -9.89 -9.75
N ASP A 144 14.41 -9.51 -10.50
CA ASP A 144 14.77 -10.19 -11.75
C ASP A 144 15.25 -11.62 -11.52
N GLU A 145 15.93 -11.86 -10.40
CA GLU A 145 16.36 -13.20 -10.01
C GLU A 145 15.17 -14.12 -9.76
N TRP A 146 14.18 -13.66 -8.97
CA TRP A 146 12.97 -14.41 -8.72
C TRP A 146 12.12 -14.60 -9.96
N HIS A 147 12.03 -13.57 -10.82
CA HIS A 147 11.32 -13.65 -12.09
C HIS A 147 11.89 -14.77 -12.98
N ARG A 148 13.20 -14.75 -13.21
CA ARG A 148 13.89 -15.80 -14.00
C ARG A 148 13.76 -17.18 -13.38
N ARG A 149 13.72 -17.28 -12.05
CA ARG A 149 13.48 -18.55 -11.35
C ARG A 149 12.09 -19.10 -11.64
N LEU A 150 11.06 -18.24 -11.62
CA LEU A 150 9.70 -18.64 -11.93
C LEU A 150 9.50 -18.91 -13.44
N GLU A 151 10.19 -18.18 -14.30
CA GLU A 151 10.25 -18.44 -15.75
C GLU A 151 10.86 -19.82 -16.04
N SER A 152 12.04 -20.12 -15.49
CA SER A 152 12.72 -21.41 -15.70
C SER A 152 11.95 -22.60 -15.11
N ALA A 153 11.12 -22.37 -14.09
CA ALA A 153 10.18 -23.36 -13.56
C ALA A 153 8.90 -23.52 -14.42
N GLY A 154 8.70 -22.69 -15.44
CA GLY A 154 7.51 -22.69 -16.29
C GLY A 154 6.27 -22.05 -15.66
N THR A 155 6.41 -21.43 -14.48
CA THR A 155 5.32 -20.72 -13.79
C THR A 155 4.99 -19.40 -14.49
N LEU A 156 6.03 -18.65 -14.87
CA LEU A 156 5.90 -17.48 -15.73
C LEU A 156 6.23 -17.86 -17.18
N ARG A 157 5.51 -17.26 -18.14
CA ARG A 157 5.60 -17.63 -19.57
C ARG A 157 6.22 -16.54 -20.44
N HIS A 158 6.84 -15.54 -19.83
CA HIS A 158 7.49 -14.43 -20.49
C HIS A 158 8.84 -14.17 -19.83
N PRO A 159 9.84 -13.68 -20.58
CA PRO A 159 11.10 -13.28 -20.02
C PRO A 159 10.97 -11.97 -19.24
N VAL A 160 11.85 -11.74 -18.27
CA VAL A 160 11.87 -10.51 -17.44
C VAL A 160 11.87 -9.21 -18.26
N ARG A 161 12.52 -9.19 -19.44
CA ARG A 161 12.58 -8.02 -20.33
C ARG A 161 11.21 -7.64 -20.94
N GLU A 162 10.28 -8.60 -20.97
CA GLU A 162 8.91 -8.43 -21.47
C GLU A 162 7.90 -8.31 -20.31
N CYS A 163 8.36 -8.38 -19.04
CA CYS A 163 7.51 -8.28 -17.87
C CYS A 163 6.87 -6.88 -17.78
N PRO A 164 5.53 -6.75 -17.81
CA PRO A 164 4.86 -5.46 -17.67
C PRO A 164 5.17 -4.78 -16.34
N ASP A 165 5.33 -5.55 -15.26
CA ASP A 165 5.65 -5.03 -13.92
C ASP A 165 7.06 -4.43 -13.82
N ARG A 166 7.93 -4.66 -14.81
CA ARG A 166 9.23 -3.98 -14.96
C ARG A 166 9.16 -2.71 -15.78
N GLN A 167 8.05 -2.44 -16.44
CA GLN A 167 7.86 -1.27 -17.31
C GLN A 167 7.00 -0.21 -16.62
N HIS A 168 5.87 -0.61 -16.04
CA HIS A 168 4.93 0.30 -15.42
C HIS A 168 4.09 -0.41 -14.36
N ARG A 169 3.50 0.36 -13.43
CA ARG A 169 2.53 -0.15 -12.46
C ARG A 169 1.26 0.68 -12.47
N GLU A 170 0.14 -0.01 -12.30
CA GLU A 170 -1.19 0.57 -12.24
C GLU A 170 -1.71 0.53 -10.80
N ILE A 171 -1.57 1.66 -10.12
CA ILE A 171 -1.89 1.83 -8.70
C ILE A 171 -3.32 2.34 -8.59
N ARG A 172 -4.16 1.70 -7.78
CA ARG A 172 -5.48 2.25 -7.48
C ARG A 172 -5.32 3.32 -6.42
N HIS A 173 -5.87 4.51 -6.65
CA HIS A 173 -5.85 5.61 -5.72
C HIS A 173 -7.29 6.07 -5.47
N TRP A 174 -7.66 6.18 -4.21
CA TRP A 174 -8.92 6.76 -3.77
C TRP A 174 -8.67 8.05 -2.98
N THR A 175 -9.53 9.03 -3.22
CA THR A 175 -9.66 10.25 -2.41
C THR A 175 -11.14 10.53 -2.16
N PRO A 176 -11.49 11.28 -1.10
CA PRO A 176 -12.88 11.66 -0.83
C PRO A 176 -13.58 12.35 -2.01
N ASP A 177 -12.87 13.23 -2.72
CA ASP A 177 -13.46 14.07 -3.77
C ASP A 177 -13.58 13.35 -5.12
N ALA A 178 -12.67 12.42 -5.44
CA ALA A 178 -12.61 11.77 -6.75
C ALA A 178 -13.04 10.29 -6.75
N GLY A 179 -13.16 9.68 -5.58
CA GLY A 179 -13.33 8.23 -5.49
C GLY A 179 -12.12 7.47 -6.05
N TRP A 180 -12.35 6.24 -6.51
CA TRP A 180 -11.32 5.36 -7.06
C TRP A 180 -10.90 5.77 -8.48
N ARG A 181 -9.60 5.92 -8.70
CA ARG A 181 -8.96 6.11 -10.00
C ARG A 181 -7.72 5.23 -10.16
N MET A 182 -7.30 5.02 -11.40
CA MET A 182 -6.02 4.38 -11.71
C MET A 182 -4.94 5.43 -11.92
N VAL A 183 -3.77 5.19 -11.31
CA VAL A 183 -2.55 5.96 -11.51
C VAL A 183 -1.52 5.05 -12.13
N ARG A 184 -1.04 5.42 -13.32
CA ARG A 184 -0.01 4.68 -14.04
C ARG A 184 1.33 5.36 -13.82
N THR A 185 2.32 4.62 -13.34
CA THR A 185 3.68 5.13 -13.10
C THR A 185 4.70 4.19 -13.72
N ASP A 186 5.68 4.74 -14.44
CA ASP A 186 6.78 3.96 -15.00
C ASP A 186 7.68 3.41 -13.89
N VAL A 187 8.18 2.20 -14.10
CA VAL A 187 9.21 1.59 -13.26
C VAL A 187 10.58 2.02 -13.77
N ARG A 188 11.42 2.57 -12.88
CA ARG A 188 12.73 3.15 -13.23
C ARG A 188 13.85 2.65 -12.34
#